data_AF-A0A3P1URM6-F1
#
_entry.id   AF-A0A3P1URM6-F1
#
_cell.length_a   1.000
_cell.length_b   1.000
_cell.length_c   1.000
_cell.angle_alpha   90.00
_cell.angle_beta   90.00
_cell.angle_gamma   90.00
#
_symmetry.space_group_name_H-M   'P 1'
#
loop_
_entity.id
_entity.type
_entity.pdbx_description
1 polymer ?
#
loop_
_entity_poly.entity_id
_entity_poly.type
_entity_poly.pdbx_seq_one_letter_code
_entity_poly.pdbx_strand_id
1 'polypeptide(L)'
;MSNNGSSVPRKRRPKKVLSPSAKYEIWLRLVRGEVTISQAASQAEVDRSTIIRLRQVAKDGALTALAASKPGARGKSARDAELEQAHAEIERLSEAVKELAVKLTVLEKKGALRV
;
A
#
# COMPACT_ATOMS: atom_id res chain seq x y z
N MET A 1 22.32 -63.42 23.09
CA MET A 1 21.03 -63.37 22.37
C MET A 1 21.05 -62.17 21.44
N SER A 2 21.34 -62.40 20.16
CA SER A 2 21.17 -61.39 19.11
C SER A 2 19.69 -61.30 18.74
N ASN A 3 19.16 -60.09 18.54
CA ASN A 3 18.46 -59.86 17.28
C ASN A 3 18.46 -58.38 16.86
N ASN A 4 18.82 -58.19 15.60
CA ASN A 4 19.10 -56.95 14.90
C ASN A 4 17.92 -55.98 14.91
N GLY A 5 18.19 -54.72 15.27
CA GLY A 5 17.37 -53.58 14.89
C GLY A 5 17.49 -53.30 13.40
N SER A 6 16.63 -53.90 12.59
CA SER A 6 16.44 -53.50 11.20
C SER A 6 15.61 -52.21 11.14
N SER A 7 16.26 -51.06 11.34
CA SER A 7 15.64 -49.78 10.99
C SER A 7 15.58 -49.69 9.47
N VAL A 8 14.46 -50.12 8.88
CA VAL A 8 14.20 -49.92 7.45
C VAL A 8 14.35 -48.43 7.15
N PRO A 9 15.19 -48.03 6.18
CA PRO A 9 15.35 -46.62 5.85
C PRO A 9 14.01 -46.10 5.34
N ARG A 10 13.37 -45.22 6.13
CA ARG A 10 12.07 -44.63 5.79
C ARG A 10 12.25 -43.77 4.54
N LYS A 11 11.83 -44.30 3.38
CA LYS A 11 11.83 -43.59 2.09
C LYS A 11 11.13 -42.24 2.29
N ARG A 12 11.90 -41.16 2.26
CA ARG A 12 11.39 -39.80 2.44
C ARG A 12 10.45 -39.50 1.28
N ARG A 13 9.14 -39.42 1.57
CA ARG A 13 8.15 -38.98 0.59
C ARG A 13 8.53 -37.57 0.11
N PRO A 14 8.42 -37.28 -1.20
CA PRO A 14 8.72 -35.96 -1.72
C PRO A 14 7.89 -34.92 -0.97
N LYS A 15 8.53 -33.82 -0.56
CA LYS A 15 7.85 -32.75 0.19
C LYS A 15 6.87 -32.07 -0.76
N LYS A 16 5.57 -32.20 -0.47
CA LYS A 16 4.53 -31.45 -1.18
C LYS A 16 4.72 -29.96 -0.91
N VAL A 17 4.99 -29.20 -1.96
CA VAL A 17 5.15 -27.75 -1.88
C VAL A 17 3.80 -27.10 -2.19
N LEU A 18 3.26 -26.36 -1.23
CA LEU A 18 2.03 -25.60 -1.42
C LEU A 18 2.28 -24.37 -2.30
N SER A 19 1.37 -24.10 -3.23
CA SER A 19 1.37 -22.86 -4.01
C SER A 19 1.17 -21.63 -3.11
N PRO A 20 1.59 -20.42 -3.53
CA PRO A 20 1.34 -19.20 -2.77
C PRO A 20 -0.14 -19.00 -2.42
N SER A 21 -1.05 -19.18 -3.39
CA SER A 21 -2.49 -19.06 -3.17
C SER A 21 -3.03 -20.08 -2.17
N ALA A 22 -2.58 -21.34 -2.25
CA ALA A 22 -2.99 -22.37 -1.29
C ALA A 22 -2.52 -22.04 0.14
N LYS A 23 -1.32 -21.46 0.29
CA LYS A 23 -0.83 -21.00 1.60
C LYS A 23 -1.70 -19.86 2.15
N TYR A 24 -2.09 -18.93 1.29
CA TYR A 24 -2.94 -17.79 1.67
C TYR A 24 -4.34 -18.24 2.13
N GLU A 25 -4.98 -19.14 1.38
CA GLU A 25 -6.29 -19.69 1.77
C GLU A 25 -6.23 -20.44 3.10
N ILE A 26 -5.22 -21.29 3.29
CA ILE A 26 -5.01 -21.99 4.56
C ILE A 26 -4.81 -20.99 5.71
N TRP A 27 -4.04 -19.92 5.48
CA TRP A 27 -3.84 -18.87 6.48
C TRP A 27 -5.14 -18.17 6.86
N LEU A 28 -5.98 -17.79 5.88
CA LEU A 28 -7.28 -17.15 6.15
C LEU A 28 -8.19 -18.03 7.00
N ARG A 29 -8.32 -19.31 6.64
CA ARG A 29 -9.16 -20.28 7.38
C ARG A 29 -8.65 -20.48 8.82
N LEU A 30 -7.33 -20.49 9.02
CA LEU A 30 -6.73 -20.57 10.36
C LEU A 30 -7.01 -19.31 11.19
N VAL A 31 -6.88 -18.11 10.60
CA VAL A 31 -7.12 -16.83 11.29
C VAL A 31 -8.59 -16.66 11.67
N ARG A 32 -9.52 -17.13 10.83
CA ARG A 32 -10.95 -17.14 11.10
C ARG A 32 -11.40 -18.21 12.10
N GLY A 33 -10.49 -19.11 12.49
CA GLY A 33 -10.81 -20.23 13.39
C GLY A 33 -11.64 -21.34 12.75
N GLU A 34 -11.77 -21.36 11.41
CA GLU A 34 -12.54 -22.37 10.68
C GLU A 34 -11.87 -23.76 10.69
N VAL A 35 -10.54 -23.79 10.81
CA VAL A 35 -9.75 -25.02 10.86
C VAL A 35 -8.68 -24.95 11.92
N THR A 36 -8.37 -26.08 12.53
CA THR A 36 -7.19 -26.24 13.39
C THR A 36 -5.93 -26.52 12.56
N ILE A 37 -4.75 -26.34 13.16
CA ILE A 37 -3.46 -26.68 12.54
C ILE A 37 -3.43 -28.14 12.08
N SER A 38 -3.98 -29.07 12.88
CA SER A 38 -4.00 -30.48 12.51
C SER A 38 -4.90 -30.76 11.31
N GLN A 39 -6.09 -30.16 11.27
CA GLN A 39 -7.02 -30.33 10.15
C GLN A 39 -6.46 -29.74 8.85
N ALA A 40 -5.87 -28.53 8.93
CA ALA A 40 -5.23 -27.90 7.77
C ALA A 40 -4.04 -28.74 7.25
N ALA A 41 -3.21 -29.28 8.14
CA ALA A 41 -2.10 -30.15 7.77
C ALA A 41 -2.58 -31.44 7.09
N SER A 42 -3.61 -32.08 7.63
CA SER A 42 -4.21 -33.29 7.05
C SER A 42 -4.84 -33.01 5.68
N GLN A 43 -5.65 -31.96 5.53
CA GLN A 43 -6.31 -31.60 4.27
C GLN A 43 -5.31 -31.23 3.17
N ALA A 44 -4.23 -30.53 3.54
CA ALA A 44 -3.20 -30.12 2.60
C ALA A 44 -2.14 -31.21 2.34
N GLU A 45 -2.19 -32.33 3.09
CA GLU A 45 -1.21 -33.43 3.08
C GLU A 45 0.23 -32.96 3.35
N VAL A 46 0.36 -32.05 4.32
CA VAL A 46 1.66 -31.51 4.76
C VAL A 46 1.88 -31.78 6.25
N ASP A 47 3.13 -31.64 6.69
CA ASP A 47 3.43 -31.75 8.12
C ASP A 47 2.90 -30.53 8.90
N ARG A 48 2.51 -30.74 10.17
CA ARG A 48 2.04 -29.66 11.05
C ARG A 48 3.06 -28.53 11.19
N SER A 49 4.36 -28.83 11.18
CA SER A 49 5.43 -27.81 11.21
C SER A 49 5.39 -26.88 9.99
N THR A 50 4.93 -27.38 8.84
CA THR A 50 4.76 -26.56 7.63
C THR A 50 3.67 -25.52 7.84
N ILE A 51 2.56 -25.90 8.47
CA ILE A 51 1.45 -24.99 8.78
C ILE A 51 1.84 -23.97 9.86
N ILE A 52 2.60 -24.40 10.88
CA ILE A 52 3.12 -23.49 11.91
C ILE A 52 4.06 -22.45 11.30
N ARG A 53 5.02 -22.88 10.47
CA ARG A 53 5.94 -21.99 9.77
C ARG A 53 5.21 -21.03 8.84
N LEU A 54 4.19 -21.51 8.12
CA LEU A 54 3.33 -20.69 7.27
C LEU A 54 2.68 -19.56 8.06
N ARG A 55 2.11 -19.86 9.24
CA ARG A 55 1.50 -18.84 10.12
C ARG A 55 2.51 -17.79 10.59
N GLN A 56 3.71 -18.22 10.96
CA GLN A 56 4.79 -17.31 11.37
C GLN A 56 5.18 -16.37 10.22
N VAL A 57 5.52 -16.93 9.06
CA VAL A 57 5.93 -16.16 7.87
C VAL A 57 4.84 -15.19 7.43
N ALA A 58 3.56 -15.60 7.43
CA ALA A 58 2.45 -14.72 7.08
C ALA A 58 2.31 -13.54 8.05
N LYS A 59 2.45 -13.80 9.36
CA LYS A 59 2.40 -12.74 10.39
C LYS A 59 3.58 -11.78 10.25
N ASP A 60 4.80 -12.30 10.13
CA ASP A 60 6.01 -11.49 10.06
C ASP A 60 6.04 -10.66 8.77
N GLY A 61 5.62 -11.25 7.65
CA GLY A 61 5.48 -10.55 6.37
C GLY A 61 4.43 -9.43 6.44
N ALA A 62 3.28 -9.68 7.06
CA ALA A 62 2.25 -8.66 7.27
C ALA A 62 2.76 -7.52 8.16
N LEU A 63 3.41 -7.83 9.28
CA LEU A 63 3.99 -6.80 10.17
C LEU A 63 5.07 -5.97 9.46
N THR A 64 5.92 -6.62 8.67
CA THR A 64 6.96 -5.93 7.88
C THR A 64 6.33 -4.98 6.85
N ALA A 65 5.32 -5.44 6.12
CA ALA A 65 4.61 -4.63 5.13
C ALA A 65 3.87 -3.44 5.78
N LEU A 66 3.25 -3.67 6.94
CA LEU A 66 2.57 -2.61 7.68
C LEU A 66 3.55 -1.59 8.27
N ALA A 67 4.70 -2.02 8.77
CA ALA A 67 5.75 -1.12 9.25
C ALA A 67 6.32 -0.24 8.12
N ALA A 68 6.41 -0.79 6.91
CA ALA A 68 6.84 -0.04 5.72
C ALA A 68 5.73 0.86 5.14
N SER A 69 4.46 0.61 5.48
CA SER A 69 3.32 1.36 4.98
C SER A 69 3.30 2.77 5.59
N LYS A 70 3.66 3.76 4.78
CA LYS A 70 3.49 5.17 5.13
C LYS A 70 2.08 5.60 4.72
N PRO A 71 1.41 6.48 5.48
CA PRO A 71 0.21 7.14 5.00
C PRO A 71 0.48 7.71 3.61
N GLY A 72 -0.44 7.48 2.66
CA GLY A 72 -0.34 8.07 1.34
C GLY A 72 -0.17 9.58 1.46
N ALA A 73 0.48 10.21 0.47
CA ALA A 73 0.50 11.67 0.39
C ALA A 73 -0.96 12.14 0.49
N ARG A 74 -1.23 13.07 1.42
CA ARG A 74 -2.55 13.74 1.48
C ARG A 74 -2.81 14.22 0.05
N GLY A 75 -3.90 13.74 -0.57
CA GLY A 75 -4.37 14.33 -1.81
C GLY A 75 -4.58 15.84 -1.63
N LYS A 76 -4.70 16.60 -2.72
CA LYS A 76 -4.96 18.05 -2.67
C LYS A 76 -6.06 18.32 -1.63
N SER A 77 -5.71 19.04 -0.56
CA SER A 77 -6.65 19.39 0.48
C SER A 77 -7.61 20.48 -0.02
N ALA A 78 -8.75 20.67 0.64
CA ALA A 78 -9.66 21.78 0.33
C ALA A 78 -8.92 23.13 0.37
N ARG A 79 -8.01 23.29 1.35
CA ARG A 79 -7.12 24.46 1.45
C ARG A 79 -6.24 24.62 0.21
N ASP A 80 -5.70 23.55 -0.35
CA ASP A 80 -4.83 23.63 -1.53
C ASP A 80 -5.63 24.05 -2.77
N ALA A 81 -6.86 23.58 -2.91
CA ALA A 81 -7.76 24.01 -3.97
C ALA A 81 -8.18 25.47 -3.82
N GLU A 82 -8.47 25.92 -2.59
CA GLU A 82 -8.76 27.33 -2.29
C GLU A 82 -7.56 28.24 -2.60
N LEU A 83 -6.34 27.80 -2.26
CA LEU A 83 -5.11 28.52 -2.58
C LEU A 83 -4.89 28.62 -4.10
N GLU A 84 -5.13 27.56 -4.84
CA GLU A 84 -5.02 27.54 -6.31
C GLU A 84 -6.02 28.52 -6.94
N GLN A 85 -7.27 28.51 -6.47
CA GLN A 85 -8.29 29.45 -6.91
C GLN A 85 -7.93 30.91 -6.58
N ALA A 86 -7.40 31.16 -5.38
CA ALA A 86 -6.97 32.50 -4.97
C ALA A 86 -5.81 33.02 -5.84
N HIS A 87 -4.83 32.16 -6.17
CA HIS A 87 -3.74 32.55 -7.07
C HIS A 87 -4.22 32.86 -8.49
N ALA A 88 -5.17 32.08 -9.03
CA ALA A 88 -5.76 32.36 -10.33
C ALA A 88 -6.53 33.69 -10.34
N GLU A 89 -7.19 34.04 -9.23
CA GLU A 89 -7.85 35.34 -9.07
C GLU A 89 -6.85 36.49 -9.03
N ILE A 90 -5.77 36.34 -8.24
CA ILE A 90 -4.70 37.34 -8.14
C ILE A 90 -4.07 37.60 -9.51
N GLU A 91 -3.83 36.57 -10.29
CA GLU A 91 -3.27 36.69 -11.64
C GLU A 91 -4.20 37.51 -12.55
N ARG A 92 -5.50 37.17 -12.58
CA ARG A 92 -6.49 37.90 -13.38
C ARG A 92 -6.58 39.38 -12.98
N LEU A 93 -6.64 39.64 -11.67
CA LEU A 93 -6.71 41.00 -11.14
C LEU A 93 -5.42 41.78 -11.44
N SER A 94 -4.27 41.14 -11.34
CA SER A 94 -2.97 41.73 -11.70
C SER A 94 -2.95 42.19 -13.16
N GLU A 95 -3.42 41.36 -14.09
CA GLU A 95 -3.51 41.75 -15.50
C GLU A 95 -4.48 42.93 -15.72
N ALA A 96 -5.67 42.90 -15.10
CA ALA A 96 -6.62 44.00 -15.19
C ALA A 96 -6.04 45.32 -14.64
N VAL A 97 -5.30 45.27 -13.52
CA VAL A 97 -4.64 46.43 -12.93
C VAL A 97 -3.55 46.98 -13.87
N LYS A 98 -2.75 46.09 -14.49
CA LYS A 98 -1.74 46.49 -15.49
C LYS A 98 -2.39 47.23 -16.66
N GLU A 99 -3.48 46.71 -17.22
CA GLU A 99 -4.20 47.38 -18.31
C GLU A 99 -4.73 48.77 -17.91
N LEU A 100 -5.30 48.90 -16.72
CA LEU A 100 -5.81 50.17 -16.22
C LEU A 100 -4.68 51.19 -16.01
N ALA A 101 -3.53 50.76 -15.48
CA ALA A 101 -2.36 51.62 -15.31
C ALA A 101 -1.84 52.16 -16.65
N VAL A 102 -1.83 51.33 -17.71
CA VAL A 102 -1.46 51.77 -19.06
C VAL A 102 -2.46 52.81 -19.58
N LYS A 103 -3.77 52.56 -19.45
CA LYS A 103 -4.82 53.49 -19.89
C LYS A 103 -4.72 54.83 -19.18
N LEU A 104 -4.49 54.83 -17.86
CA LEU A 104 -4.31 56.04 -17.05
C LEU A 104 -3.12 56.86 -17.55
N THR A 105 -1.96 56.22 -17.73
CA THR A 105 -0.74 56.89 -18.21
C THR A 105 -0.95 57.57 -19.57
N VAL A 106 -1.72 56.94 -20.46
CA VAL A 106 -2.05 57.53 -21.78
C VAL A 106 -2.98 58.73 -21.62
N LEU A 107 -3.98 58.66 -20.74
CA LEU A 107 -4.91 59.75 -20.48
C LEU A 107 -4.22 60.95 -19.84
N GLU A 108 -3.35 60.72 -18.85
CA GLU A 108 -2.56 61.77 -18.20
C GLU A 108 -1.68 62.52 -19.20
N LYS A 109 -0.99 61.78 -20.10
CA LYS A 109 -0.20 62.41 -21.17
C LYS A 109 -1.06 63.21 -22.16
N LYS A 110 -2.27 62.75 -22.50
CA LYS A 110 -3.20 63.50 -23.37
C LYS A 110 -3.77 64.74 -22.69
N GLY A 111 -4.04 64.67 -21.38
CA GLY A 111 -4.52 65.82 -20.59
C GLY A 111 -3.45 66.89 -20.43
N ALA A 112 -2.21 66.50 -20.18
CA ALA A 112 -1.06 67.41 -20.10
C ALA A 112 -0.69 68.06 -21.45
N LEU A 113 -1.08 67.46 -22.58
CA LEU A 113 -0.87 68.02 -23.93
C LEU A 113 -1.96 69.02 -24.36
N ARG A 114 -3.02 69.20 -23.55
CA ARG A 114 -4.19 70.04 -23.85
C ARG A 114 -4.27 71.31 -22.99
N VAL A 115 -3.25 71.59 -22.18
CA VAL A 115 -3.08 72.82 -21.39
C VAL A 115 -1.88 73.58 -21.95
#